data_AF-A0A950MGX5-F1
#
_entry.id   AF-A0A950MGX5-F1
#
_cell.length_a   1.000
_cell.length_b   1.000
_cell.length_c   1.000
_cell.angle_alpha   90.00
_cell.angle_beta   90.00
_cell.angle_gamma   90.00
#
_symmetry.space_group_name_H-M   'P 1'
#
loop_
_entity.id
_entity.type
_entity.pdbx_description
1 polymer ?
#
loop_
_entity_poly.entity_id
_entity_poly.type
_entity_poly.pdbx_seq_one_letter_code
_entity_poly.pdbx_strand_id
1 'polypeptide(L)'
;MMLVTAIVLAFTLSGALPLPESALSKDLGSPEIRFSFEHPQLDPSAYTLVIREDGSGHYRSSPGPSSGPGMDGFASSASERDITVRDPLLATLFQTARSHRYFAIECESPDTRIAFTGKKTVAYAGSDGSGQCSYNYSRDKELNQLAEDLMAVAYTVYEGNRLALEHQHSRLSLDSELESLQSAVKDHRALEIENIAPVLEAIAEDPAVMNRARKRAQLLLNVDAPKH
;
A
#
# COMPACT_ATOMS: atom_id res chain seq x y z
N MET A 1 -28.98 -51.47 68.96
CA MET A 1 -27.92 -51.20 69.94
C MET A 1 -26.81 -50.45 69.21
N MET A 2 -26.52 -49.20 69.62
CA MET A 2 -25.43 -48.28 69.16
C MET A 2 -25.41 -47.94 67.65
N LEU A 3 -25.81 -46.75 67.17
CA LEU A 3 -25.26 -45.39 67.36
C LEU A 3 -23.75 -45.32 67.12
N VAL A 4 -23.29 -44.56 66.10
CA VAL A 4 -22.29 -43.48 66.20
C VAL A 4 -21.77 -42.96 64.82
N THR A 5 -21.86 -41.62 64.71
CA THR A 5 -21.16 -40.60 63.89
C THR A 5 -21.20 -40.48 62.37
N ALA A 6 -21.54 -39.23 62.02
CA ALA A 6 -21.47 -38.53 60.75
C ALA A 6 -20.03 -38.22 60.29
N ILE A 7 -19.85 -38.11 58.97
CA ILE A 7 -19.01 -37.07 58.34
C ILE A 7 -19.74 -36.56 57.09
N VAL A 8 -20.08 -35.27 57.13
CA VAL A 8 -20.50 -34.48 55.97
C VAL A 8 -19.24 -33.90 55.34
N LEU A 9 -19.01 -34.17 54.06
CA LEU A 9 -18.21 -33.30 53.21
C LEU A 9 -18.91 -33.17 51.86
N ALA A 10 -19.51 -32.00 51.65
CA ALA A 10 -20.10 -31.60 50.38
C ALA A 10 -18.96 -31.17 49.43
N PHE A 11 -18.80 -31.89 48.33
CA PHE A 11 -17.99 -31.48 47.19
C PHE A 11 -18.94 -31.03 46.08
N THR A 12 -19.21 -29.73 45.99
CA THR A 12 -19.85 -29.14 44.82
C THR A 12 -18.78 -28.75 43.81
N LEU A 13 -18.55 -29.61 42.81
CA LEU A 13 -17.77 -29.25 41.62
C LEU A 13 -18.65 -28.36 40.73
N SER A 14 -18.48 -27.05 40.81
CA SER A 14 -19.02 -26.10 39.85
C SER A 14 -17.91 -25.78 38.84
N GLY A 15 -17.88 -26.53 37.74
CA GLY A 15 -16.96 -26.30 36.63
C GLY A 15 -17.55 -25.28 35.66
N ALA A 16 -17.39 -23.99 35.94
CA ALA A 16 -17.53 -22.95 34.93
C ALA A 16 -16.19 -22.83 34.19
N LEU A 17 -16.15 -23.33 32.96
CA LEU A 17 -15.03 -23.08 32.04
C LEU A 17 -14.98 -21.57 31.74
N PRO A 18 -13.88 -20.86 32.03
CA PRO A 18 -13.68 -19.54 31.46
C PRO A 18 -13.51 -19.69 29.94
N LEU A 19 -14.40 -19.04 29.19
CA LEU A 19 -14.19 -18.83 27.76
C LEU A 19 -12.85 -18.10 27.57
N PRO A 20 -12.06 -18.43 26.53
CA PRO A 20 -10.92 -17.60 26.16
C PRO A 20 -11.50 -16.29 25.63
N GLU A 21 -11.53 -15.28 26.49
CA GLU A 21 -11.63 -13.89 26.07
C GLU A 21 -10.40 -13.65 25.21
N SER A 22 -10.60 -13.64 23.89
CA SER A 22 -9.59 -13.24 22.91
C SER A 22 -9.13 -11.85 23.27
N ALA A 23 -8.11 -11.78 24.12
CA ALA A 23 -7.26 -10.64 24.26
C ALA A 23 -6.56 -10.47 22.91
N LEU A 24 -7.24 -9.79 21.97
CA LEU A 24 -6.56 -8.89 21.07
C LEU A 24 -5.85 -7.89 21.97
N SER A 25 -4.63 -8.26 22.37
CA SER A 25 -3.64 -7.31 22.84
C SER A 25 -3.51 -6.29 21.73
N LYS A 26 -4.24 -5.19 21.88
CA LYS A 26 -4.13 -4.00 21.07
C LYS A 26 -2.73 -3.48 21.34
N ASP A 27 -1.77 -3.95 20.56
CA ASP A 27 -0.52 -3.22 20.38
C ASP A 27 -0.97 -1.79 20.08
N LEU A 28 -0.69 -0.86 20.98
CA LEU A 28 -0.97 0.56 20.76
C LEU A 28 0.10 1.07 19.78
N GLY A 29 0.23 0.39 18.65
CA GLY A 29 1.11 0.75 17.57
C GLY A 29 0.78 2.15 17.10
N SER A 30 1.80 2.83 16.56
CA SER A 30 1.60 4.12 15.89
C SER A 30 0.42 4.02 14.93
N PRO A 31 -0.49 5.02 14.88
CA PRO A 31 -1.59 4.99 13.95
C PRO A 31 -1.15 4.64 12.52
N GLU A 32 -1.92 3.77 11.88
CA GLU A 32 -1.64 3.30 10.52
C GLU A 32 -2.84 3.48 9.60
N ILE A 33 -2.53 3.80 8.35
CA ILE A 33 -3.45 3.74 7.22
C ILE A 33 -3.06 2.54 6.37
N ARG A 34 -4.05 1.73 6.03
CA ARG A 34 -3.91 0.62 5.10
C ARG A 34 -4.73 0.89 3.87
N PHE A 35 -4.09 0.89 2.71
CA PHE A 35 -4.73 0.94 1.40
C PHE A 35 -4.57 -0.39 0.69
N SER A 36 -5.61 -0.87 0.04
CA SER A 36 -5.55 -2.05 -0.81
C SER A 36 -6.30 -1.81 -2.11
N PHE A 37 -5.68 -2.23 -3.21
CA PHE A 37 -6.25 -2.15 -4.54
C PHE A 37 -6.31 -3.56 -5.15
N GLU A 38 -7.41 -3.88 -5.83
CA GLU A 38 -7.63 -5.16 -6.51
C GLU A 38 -8.28 -4.95 -7.89
N HIS A 39 -7.64 -5.47 -8.94
CA HIS A 39 -8.20 -5.56 -10.29
C HIS A 39 -7.67 -6.82 -11.00
N PRO A 40 -8.48 -7.88 -11.18
CA PRO A 40 -8.01 -9.19 -11.69
C PRO A 40 -7.37 -9.19 -13.07
N GLN A 41 -7.62 -8.17 -13.90
CA GLN A 41 -7.10 -8.05 -15.26
C GLN A 41 -5.87 -7.13 -15.37
N LEU A 42 -5.43 -6.50 -14.27
CA LEU A 42 -4.23 -5.66 -14.26
C LEU A 42 -3.04 -6.45 -13.74
N ASP A 43 -1.85 -5.93 -14.03
CA ASP A 43 -0.60 -6.36 -13.43
C ASP A 43 0.08 -5.16 -12.76
N PRO A 44 0.27 -5.15 -11.43
CA PRO A 44 -0.14 -6.18 -10.47
C PRO A 44 -1.67 -6.25 -10.33
N SER A 45 -2.22 -7.45 -10.11
CA SER A 45 -3.68 -7.61 -9.91
C SER A 45 -4.14 -7.18 -8.53
N ALA A 46 -3.23 -7.12 -7.55
CA ALA A 46 -3.51 -6.60 -6.23
C ALA A 46 -2.25 -6.03 -5.57
N TYR A 47 -2.42 -5.02 -4.71
CA TYR A 47 -1.36 -4.56 -3.83
C TYR A 47 -1.92 -3.90 -2.57
N THR A 48 -1.07 -3.81 -1.54
CA THR A 48 -1.36 -3.17 -0.26
C THR A 48 -0.24 -2.20 0.09
N LEU A 49 -0.64 -1.02 0.59
CA LEU A 49 0.23 -0.07 1.28
C LEU A 49 -0.18 -0.04 2.75
N VAL A 50 0.78 -0.15 3.65
CA VAL A 50 0.60 0.14 5.08
C VAL A 50 1.50 1.32 5.40
N ILE A 51 0.94 2.43 5.89
CA ILE A 51 1.66 3.68 6.15
C ILE A 51 1.38 4.09 7.58
N ARG A 52 2.44 4.33 8.35
CA ARG A 52 2.36 4.79 9.74
C ARG A 52 2.43 6.31 9.80
N GLU A 53 1.96 6.88 10.92
CA GLU A 53 1.93 8.33 11.13
C GLU A 53 3.33 8.99 11.16
N ASP A 54 4.41 8.21 11.30
CA ASP A 54 5.79 8.68 11.16
C ASP A 54 6.31 8.70 9.70
N GLY A 55 5.48 8.31 8.74
CA GLY A 55 5.82 8.23 7.31
C GLY A 55 6.47 6.92 6.89
N SER A 56 6.86 6.05 7.83
CA SER A 56 7.33 4.71 7.49
C SER A 56 6.18 3.88 6.93
N GLY A 57 6.47 3.09 5.90
CA GLY A 57 5.46 2.25 5.31
C GLY A 57 6.01 1.01 4.66
N HIS A 58 5.09 0.19 4.17
CA HIS A 58 5.38 -1.08 3.58
C HIS A 58 4.43 -1.36 2.40
N TYR A 59 5.01 -1.75 1.28
CA TYR A 59 4.31 -2.12 0.05
C TYR A 59 4.41 -3.61 -0.20
N ARG A 60 3.30 -4.23 -0.59
CA ARG A 60 3.25 -5.61 -1.06
C ARG A 60 2.36 -5.73 -2.28
N SER A 61 2.82 -6.42 -3.32
CA SER A 61 2.04 -6.71 -4.52
C SER A 61 1.90 -8.20 -4.81
N SER A 62 0.83 -8.54 -5.51
CA SER A 62 0.60 -9.84 -6.12
C SER A 62 0.59 -9.69 -7.64
N PRO A 63 1.24 -10.62 -8.37
CA PRO A 63 1.32 -10.55 -9.82
C PRO A 63 -0.05 -10.75 -10.44
N GLY A 64 -0.30 -10.04 -11.54
CA GLY A 64 -1.49 -10.22 -12.35
C GLY A 64 -1.39 -11.40 -13.32
N PRO A 65 -2.41 -11.62 -14.16
CA PRO A 65 -2.28 -12.52 -15.29
C PRO A 65 -1.11 -12.04 -16.15
N SER A 66 -0.12 -12.92 -16.38
CA SER A 66 1.03 -12.63 -17.22
C SER A 66 0.54 -12.05 -18.55
N SER A 67 1.04 -10.87 -18.91
CA SER A 67 0.77 -10.20 -20.19
C SER A 67 0.77 -11.24 -21.32
N GLY A 68 -0.30 -11.26 -22.11
CA GLY A 68 -0.48 -12.25 -23.18
C GLY A 68 0.67 -12.26 -24.20
N PRO A 69 0.68 -13.26 -25.11
CA PRO A 69 1.77 -13.41 -26.09
C PRO A 69 1.96 -12.13 -26.92
N GLY A 70 3.15 -11.51 -26.83
CA GLY A 70 3.53 -10.29 -27.56
C GLY A 70 3.88 -9.07 -26.69
N MET A 71 3.76 -9.15 -25.37
CA MET A 71 4.39 -8.18 -24.46
C MET A 71 5.70 -8.78 -23.93
N ASP A 72 6.81 -8.43 -24.56
CA ASP A 72 8.17 -8.86 -24.17
C ASP A 72 8.66 -8.12 -22.90
N GLY A 73 7.81 -8.04 -21.87
CA GLY A 73 8.13 -7.48 -20.57
C GLY A 73 8.42 -8.57 -19.55
N PHE A 74 9.23 -8.25 -18.53
CA PHE A 74 9.40 -9.14 -17.39
C PHE A 74 8.05 -9.36 -16.71
N ALA A 75 7.66 -10.62 -16.52
CA ALA A 75 6.47 -10.95 -15.74
C ALA A 75 6.64 -10.36 -14.33
N SER A 76 5.65 -9.60 -13.88
CA SER A 76 5.61 -9.12 -12.50
C SER A 76 5.69 -10.32 -11.57
N SER A 77 6.60 -10.26 -10.60
CA SER A 77 6.62 -11.17 -9.47
C SER A 77 5.96 -10.50 -8.27
N ALA A 78 5.49 -11.30 -7.32
CA ALA A 78 5.14 -10.75 -6.02
C ALA A 78 6.35 -9.94 -5.50
N SER A 79 6.10 -8.70 -5.09
CA SER A 79 7.13 -7.82 -4.57
C SER A 79 6.73 -7.34 -3.19
N GLU A 80 7.72 -7.19 -2.33
CA GLU A 80 7.56 -6.68 -0.99
C GLU A 80 8.73 -5.74 -0.68
N ARG A 81 8.44 -4.56 -0.14
CA ARG A 81 9.46 -3.55 0.13
C ARG A 81 8.98 -2.45 1.06
N ASP A 82 9.90 -1.94 1.84
CA ASP A 82 9.65 -0.76 2.66
C ASP A 82 9.58 0.49 1.78
N ILE A 83 8.75 1.42 2.23
CA ILE A 83 8.53 2.71 1.57
C ILE A 83 8.52 3.81 2.63
N THR A 84 8.69 5.04 2.17
CA THR A 84 8.48 6.26 2.93
C THR A 84 7.43 7.10 2.22
N VAL A 85 6.56 7.73 3.00
CA VAL A 85 5.61 8.75 2.54
C VAL A 85 5.87 10.02 3.33
N ARG A 86 6.04 11.15 2.63
CA ARG A 86 6.41 12.42 3.26
C ARG A 86 5.27 13.44 3.20
N ASP A 87 5.47 14.55 3.88
CA ASP A 87 4.58 15.69 3.75
C ASP A 87 4.66 16.31 2.34
N PRO A 88 3.54 16.81 1.80
CA PRO A 88 2.26 17.00 2.46
C PRO A 88 1.32 15.77 2.45
N LEU A 89 1.64 14.73 1.68
CA LEU A 89 0.76 13.55 1.51
C LEU A 89 0.51 12.84 2.84
N LEU A 90 1.55 12.65 3.65
CA LEU A 90 1.44 12.04 4.98
C LEU A 90 0.40 12.76 5.86
N ALA A 91 0.52 14.08 6.00
CA ALA A 91 -0.46 14.87 6.74
C ALA A 91 -1.88 14.73 6.16
N THR A 92 -2.04 14.79 4.83
CA THR A 92 -3.33 14.62 4.17
C THR A 92 -3.96 13.26 4.46
N LEU A 93 -3.17 12.18 4.45
CA LEU A 93 -3.65 10.83 4.73
C LEU A 93 -4.35 10.75 6.10
N PHE A 94 -3.65 11.18 7.15
CA PHE A 94 -4.14 11.09 8.51
C PHE A 94 -5.22 12.13 8.83
N GLN A 95 -5.18 13.31 8.19
CA GLN A 95 -6.25 14.30 8.31
C GLN A 95 -7.54 13.80 7.68
N THR A 96 -7.48 13.22 6.47
CA THR A 96 -8.64 12.67 5.77
C THR A 96 -9.24 11.49 6.54
N ALA A 97 -8.41 10.61 7.10
CA ALA A 97 -8.90 9.53 7.96
C ALA A 97 -9.75 10.07 9.11
N ARG A 98 -9.24 11.06 9.85
CA ARG A 98 -9.96 11.65 11.00
C ARG A 98 -11.22 12.40 10.58
N SER A 99 -11.19 13.16 9.49
CA SER A 99 -12.38 13.88 8.99
C SER A 99 -13.47 12.94 8.46
N HIS A 100 -13.09 11.77 7.94
CA HIS A 100 -14.00 10.75 7.41
C HIS A 100 -14.33 9.64 8.42
N ARG A 101 -14.34 9.96 9.72
CA ARG A 101 -14.69 9.00 10.79
C ARG A 101 -13.86 7.72 10.72
N TYR A 102 -12.56 7.84 10.47
CA TYR A 102 -11.62 6.74 10.31
C TYR A 102 -12.00 5.79 9.17
N PHE A 103 -12.64 6.32 8.12
CA PHE A 103 -13.25 5.58 7.02
C PHE A 103 -14.42 4.67 7.44
N ALA A 104 -15.00 4.81 8.64
CA ALA A 104 -16.24 4.12 9.02
C ALA A 104 -17.47 4.80 8.39
N ILE A 105 -17.52 4.81 7.06
CA ILE A 105 -18.54 5.48 6.24
C ILE A 105 -19.02 4.57 5.09
N GLU A 106 -20.22 4.84 4.59
CA GLU A 106 -20.70 4.30 3.31
C GLU A 106 -20.02 5.04 2.17
N CYS A 107 -18.98 4.46 1.57
CA CYS A 107 -18.20 5.12 0.53
C CYS A 107 -18.45 4.62 -0.90
N GLU A 108 -19.10 3.47 -1.08
CA GLU A 108 -19.48 3.00 -2.42
C GLU A 108 -20.63 3.85 -2.97
N SER A 109 -20.48 4.31 -4.22
CA SER A 109 -21.59 4.96 -4.93
C SER A 109 -22.69 3.94 -5.22
N PRO A 110 -23.97 4.27 -4.96
CA PRO A 110 -25.08 3.38 -5.27
C PRO A 110 -25.40 3.29 -6.78
N ASP A 111 -24.68 4.01 -7.65
CA ASP A 111 -24.91 3.97 -9.11
C ASP A 111 -24.30 2.72 -9.73
N THR A 112 -25.16 1.78 -10.14
CA THR A 112 -24.77 0.50 -10.72
C THR A 112 -24.27 0.58 -12.17
N ARG A 113 -24.30 1.76 -12.80
CA ARG A 113 -23.85 1.96 -14.19
C ARG A 113 -22.37 2.31 -14.30
N ILE A 114 -21.67 2.39 -13.17
CA ILE A 114 -20.25 2.72 -13.14
C ILE A 114 -19.44 1.48 -13.53
N ALA A 115 -18.56 1.64 -14.52
CA ALA A 115 -17.65 0.58 -14.91
C ALA A 115 -16.75 0.18 -13.74
N PHE A 116 -16.35 -1.09 -13.71
CA PHE A 116 -15.37 -1.55 -12.73
C PHE A 116 -13.99 -0.96 -13.07
N THR A 117 -13.43 -0.18 -12.14
CA THR A 117 -12.09 0.44 -12.26
C THR A 117 -11.12 -0.11 -11.21
N GLY A 118 -11.51 -1.17 -10.52
CA GLY A 118 -10.74 -1.79 -9.45
C GLY A 118 -11.33 -1.47 -8.08
N LYS A 119 -11.35 -2.48 -7.22
CA LYS A 119 -11.82 -2.36 -5.85
C LYS A 119 -10.72 -1.74 -4.99
N LYS A 120 -11.08 -0.67 -4.29
CA LYS A 120 -10.21 0.11 -3.40
C LYS A 120 -10.72 -0.11 -1.98
N THR A 121 -9.82 -0.35 -1.04
CA THR A 121 -10.14 -0.41 0.38
C THR A 121 -9.20 0.51 1.13
N VAL A 122 -9.75 1.45 1.90
CA VAL A 122 -9.00 2.28 2.85
C VAL A 122 -9.40 1.88 4.26
N ALA A 123 -8.41 1.77 5.13
CA ALA A 123 -8.60 1.48 6.54
C ALA A 123 -7.69 2.33 7.39
N TYR A 124 -8.13 2.63 8.59
CA TYR A 124 -7.37 3.31 9.63
C TYR A 124 -7.43 2.49 10.92
N ALA A 125 -6.30 2.43 11.62
CA ALA A 125 -6.23 1.89 12.97
C ALA A 125 -5.31 2.75 13.83
N GLY A 126 -5.82 3.23 14.97
CA GLY A 126 -5.08 4.02 15.93
C GLY A 126 -5.65 3.91 17.34
N SER A 127 -5.05 4.66 18.27
CA SER A 127 -5.53 4.78 19.65
C SER A 127 -6.82 5.63 19.74
N ASP A 128 -7.01 6.56 18.80
CA ASP A 128 -8.13 7.49 18.67
C ASP A 128 -9.34 6.92 17.90
N GLY A 129 -9.16 5.80 17.19
CA GLY A 129 -10.24 5.12 16.50
C GLY A 129 -9.78 4.07 15.49
N SER A 130 -10.75 3.48 14.81
CA SER A 130 -10.50 2.54 13.71
C SER A 130 -11.71 2.48 12.80
N GLY A 131 -11.49 2.19 11.52
CA GLY A 131 -12.56 1.98 10.57
C GLY A 131 -12.01 1.60 9.20
N GLN A 132 -12.91 1.24 8.30
CA GLN A 132 -12.55 0.93 6.92
C GLN A 132 -13.77 1.09 6.01
N CYS A 133 -13.51 1.34 4.75
CA CYS A 133 -14.52 1.24 3.71
C CYS A 133 -13.90 0.68 2.43
N SER A 134 -14.73 -0.03 1.63
CA SER A 134 -14.33 -0.60 0.34
C SER A 134 -15.27 -0.11 -0.74
N TYR A 135 -14.71 0.24 -1.90
CA TYR A 135 -15.48 0.80 -3.01
C TYR A 135 -14.80 0.56 -4.37
N ASN A 136 -15.59 0.49 -5.44
CA ASN A 136 -15.13 0.64 -6.82
C ASN A 136 -15.02 2.13 -7.17
N TYR A 137 -16.07 2.89 -6.85
CA TYR A 137 -16.13 4.34 -7.07
C TYR A 137 -16.87 5.02 -5.91
N SER A 138 -16.32 6.12 -5.41
CA SER A 138 -16.95 6.95 -4.39
C SER A 138 -17.50 8.25 -4.99
N ARG A 139 -18.59 8.78 -4.44
CA ARG A 139 -19.03 10.17 -4.74
C ARG A 139 -18.24 11.21 -3.94
N ASP A 140 -17.50 10.76 -2.95
CA ASP A 140 -16.60 11.57 -2.15
C ASP A 140 -15.31 11.84 -2.94
N LYS A 141 -15.09 13.12 -3.28
CA LYS A 141 -13.95 13.54 -4.08
C LYS A 141 -12.64 13.48 -3.31
N GLU A 142 -12.67 13.73 -2.00
CA GLU A 142 -11.47 13.69 -1.15
C GLU A 142 -11.00 12.24 -1.02
N LEU A 143 -11.94 11.31 -0.83
CA LEU A 143 -11.62 9.89 -0.78
C LEU A 143 -11.08 9.35 -2.12
N ASN A 144 -11.65 9.78 -3.25
CA ASN A 144 -11.13 9.40 -4.57
C ASN A 144 -9.71 9.95 -4.77
N GLN A 145 -9.48 11.23 -4.48
CA GLN A 145 -8.14 11.83 -4.60
C GLN A 145 -7.12 11.11 -3.71
N LEU A 146 -7.50 10.78 -2.47
CA LEU A 146 -6.67 10.01 -1.55
C LEU A 146 -6.23 8.67 -2.16
N ALA A 147 -7.17 7.96 -2.78
CA ALA A 147 -6.87 6.69 -3.42
C ALA A 147 -5.97 6.89 -4.64
N GLU A 148 -6.23 7.88 -5.50
CA GLU A 148 -5.37 8.18 -6.65
C GLU A 148 -3.91 8.49 -6.21
N ASP A 149 -3.73 9.27 -5.14
CA ASP A 149 -2.39 9.58 -4.61
C ASP A 149 -1.68 8.32 -4.07
N LEU A 150 -2.39 7.47 -3.33
CA LEU A 150 -1.86 6.18 -2.85
C LEU A 150 -1.54 5.22 -4.00
N MET A 151 -2.39 5.19 -5.03
CA MET A 151 -2.13 4.43 -6.26
C MET A 151 -0.90 4.97 -7.00
N ALA A 152 -0.66 6.28 -6.99
CA ALA A 152 0.53 6.90 -7.57
C ALA A 152 1.82 6.56 -6.82
N VAL A 153 1.77 6.43 -5.48
CA VAL A 153 2.90 5.90 -4.69
C VAL A 153 3.17 4.44 -5.06
N ALA A 154 2.13 3.61 -5.13
CA ALA A 154 2.26 2.21 -5.53
C ALA A 154 2.81 2.06 -6.96
N TYR A 155 2.40 2.93 -7.88
CA TYR A 155 2.92 2.97 -9.25
C TYR A 155 4.42 3.26 -9.26
N THR A 156 4.90 4.26 -8.52
CA THR A 156 6.35 4.54 -8.40
C THR A 156 7.14 3.31 -7.95
N VAL A 157 6.65 2.63 -6.91
CA VAL A 157 7.31 1.44 -6.35
C VAL A 157 7.36 0.29 -7.37
N TYR A 158 6.24 0.06 -8.06
CA TYR A 158 6.15 -0.91 -9.14
C TYR A 158 7.13 -0.61 -10.29
N GLU A 159 7.17 0.65 -10.73
CA GLU A 159 8.09 1.10 -11.78
C GLU A 159 9.56 0.96 -11.36
N GLY A 160 9.90 1.25 -10.11
CA GLY A 160 11.25 1.03 -9.60
C GLY A 160 11.70 -0.43 -9.69
N ASN A 161 10.80 -1.38 -9.41
CA ASN A 161 11.10 -2.80 -9.55
C ASN A 161 11.32 -3.17 -11.02
N ARG A 162 10.48 -2.65 -11.92
CA ARG A 162 10.59 -2.86 -13.35
C ARG A 162 11.92 -2.30 -13.89
N LEU A 163 12.26 -1.08 -13.53
CA LEU A 163 13.53 -0.44 -13.88
C LEU A 163 14.75 -1.24 -13.37
N ALA A 164 14.67 -1.82 -12.17
CA ALA A 164 15.74 -2.65 -11.64
C ALA A 164 15.97 -3.93 -12.47
N LEU A 165 14.89 -4.56 -12.95
CA LEU A 165 14.96 -5.72 -13.85
C LEU A 165 15.49 -5.35 -15.23
N GLU A 166 14.98 -4.27 -15.82
CA GLU A 166 15.47 -3.73 -17.10
C GLU A 166 16.95 -3.37 -17.03
N HIS A 167 17.41 -2.80 -15.90
CA HIS A 167 18.80 -2.49 -15.69
C HIS A 167 19.71 -3.73 -15.66
N GLN A 168 19.20 -4.84 -15.14
CA GLN A 168 19.94 -6.11 -15.07
C GLN A 168 19.93 -6.88 -16.40
N HIS A 169 18.82 -6.83 -17.14
CA HIS A 169 18.58 -7.78 -18.23
C HIS A 169 18.34 -7.13 -19.62
N SER A 170 17.83 -5.90 -19.67
CA SER A 170 17.32 -5.28 -20.90
C SER A 170 17.59 -3.77 -20.96
N ARG A 171 18.86 -3.36 -20.79
CA ARG A 171 19.28 -1.95 -20.68
C ARG A 171 18.89 -1.01 -21.83
N LEU A 172 18.52 -1.55 -22.99
CA LEU A 172 18.12 -0.77 -24.17
C LEU A 172 16.73 -0.12 -24.02
N SER A 173 15.86 -0.67 -23.17
CA SER A 173 14.50 -0.14 -22.90
C SER A 173 14.51 1.02 -21.89
N LEU A 174 15.56 1.14 -21.07
CA LEU A 174 15.61 2.05 -19.92
C LEU A 174 15.29 3.49 -20.28
N ASP A 175 15.69 3.94 -21.46
CA ASP A 175 15.42 5.32 -21.85
C ASP A 175 13.92 5.61 -22.03
N SER A 176 13.18 4.73 -22.71
CA SER A 176 11.72 4.89 -22.89
C SER A 176 10.97 4.68 -21.58
N GLU A 177 11.46 3.80 -20.72
CA GLU A 177 10.84 3.55 -19.42
C GLU A 177 11.01 4.75 -18.48
N LEU A 178 12.22 5.33 -18.42
CA LEU A 178 12.47 6.54 -17.64
C LEU A 178 11.74 7.75 -18.20
N GLU A 179 11.57 7.86 -19.52
CA GLU A 179 10.72 8.89 -20.14
C GLU A 179 9.25 8.76 -19.71
N SER A 180 8.74 7.53 -19.69
CA SER A 180 7.37 7.24 -19.26
C SER A 180 7.16 7.57 -17.78
N LEU A 181 8.12 7.23 -16.93
CA LEU A 181 8.12 7.60 -15.52
C LEU A 181 8.19 9.13 -15.33
N GLN A 182 9.01 9.85 -16.09
CA GLN A 182 9.05 11.32 -16.06
C GLN A 182 7.71 11.95 -16.44
N SER A 183 7.00 11.40 -17.44
CA SER A 183 5.64 11.84 -17.75
C SER A 183 4.68 11.54 -16.60
N ALA A 184 4.76 10.35 -16.00
CA ALA A 184 3.90 9.99 -14.87
C ALA A 184 4.09 10.93 -13.67
N VAL A 185 5.33 11.33 -13.37
CA VAL A 185 5.62 12.35 -12.34
C VAL A 185 4.94 13.67 -12.68
N LYS A 186 5.10 14.16 -13.92
CA LYS A 186 4.49 15.42 -14.37
C LYS A 186 2.96 15.38 -14.30
N ASP A 187 2.36 14.22 -14.54
CA ASP A 187 0.91 14.00 -14.54
C ASP A 187 0.36 13.64 -13.15
N HIS A 188 1.17 13.68 -12.08
CA HIS A 188 0.82 13.22 -10.72
C HIS A 188 0.38 11.75 -10.63
N ARG A 189 0.78 10.92 -11.60
CA ARG A 189 0.57 9.47 -11.61
C ARG A 189 1.72 8.69 -10.97
N ALA A 190 2.82 9.37 -10.64
CA ALA A 190 3.92 8.85 -9.85
C ALA A 190 4.27 9.86 -8.75
N LEU A 191 4.25 9.40 -7.49
CA LEU A 191 4.58 10.19 -6.31
C LEU A 191 5.67 9.50 -5.49
N GLU A 192 6.30 10.24 -4.57
CA GLU A 192 7.32 9.74 -3.64
C GLU A 192 8.49 9.04 -4.36
N ILE A 193 9.15 9.74 -5.30
CA ILE A 193 10.20 9.18 -6.17
C ILE A 193 11.43 8.75 -5.37
N GLU A 194 11.63 9.28 -4.17
CA GLU A 194 12.68 8.83 -3.25
C GLU A 194 12.61 7.33 -2.95
N ASN A 195 11.42 6.72 -3.01
CA ASN A 195 11.25 5.29 -2.78
C ASN A 195 12.05 4.44 -3.77
N ILE A 196 12.39 4.98 -4.94
CA ILE A 196 13.14 4.28 -5.98
C ILE A 196 14.51 4.90 -6.25
N ALA A 197 14.97 5.83 -5.40
CA ALA A 197 16.25 6.50 -5.56
C ALA A 197 17.44 5.54 -5.77
N PRO A 198 17.59 4.43 -5.01
CA PRO A 198 18.71 3.50 -5.22
C PRO A 198 18.75 2.89 -6.63
N VAL A 199 17.59 2.66 -7.24
CA VAL A 199 17.51 2.13 -8.62
C VAL A 199 17.89 3.20 -9.62
N LEU A 200 17.41 4.43 -9.43
CA LEU A 200 17.74 5.57 -10.29
C LEU A 200 19.23 5.92 -10.22
N GLU A 201 19.84 5.87 -9.03
CA GLU A 201 21.28 6.06 -8.81
C GLU A 201 22.08 4.98 -9.57
N ALA A 202 21.73 3.71 -9.38
CA ALA A 202 22.39 2.60 -10.07
C ALA A 202 22.35 2.77 -11.61
N ILE A 203 21.21 3.21 -12.15
CA ILE A 203 21.07 3.48 -13.58
C ILE A 203 21.89 4.71 -14.00
N ALA A 204 21.86 5.79 -13.23
CA ALA A 204 22.57 7.04 -13.53
C ALA A 204 24.10 6.87 -13.50
N GLU A 205 24.61 5.98 -12.66
CA GLU A 205 26.05 5.74 -12.49
C GLU A 205 26.61 4.70 -13.47
N ASP A 206 25.78 3.83 -14.06
CA ASP A 206 26.24 2.77 -14.94
C ASP A 206 26.69 3.29 -16.33
N PRO A 207 27.99 3.21 -16.68
CA PRO A 207 28.50 3.72 -17.95
C PRO A 207 28.08 2.91 -19.19
N ALA A 208 27.58 1.68 -19.01
CA ALA A 208 27.05 0.84 -20.08
C ALA A 208 25.55 1.09 -20.34
N VAL A 209 24.88 1.93 -19.54
CA VAL A 209 23.55 2.46 -19.86
C VAL A 209 23.68 3.66 -20.81
N MET A 210 22.74 3.79 -21.75
CA MET A 210 22.69 4.93 -22.68
C MET A 210 22.70 6.28 -21.93
N ASN A 211 23.52 7.22 -22.39
CA ASN A 211 23.67 8.54 -21.75
C ASN A 211 22.33 9.28 -21.55
N ARG A 212 21.38 9.13 -22.47
CA ARG A 212 20.04 9.74 -22.35
C ARG A 212 19.26 9.16 -21.15
N ALA A 213 19.23 7.84 -21.01
CA ALA A 213 18.62 7.16 -19.86
C ALA A 213 19.28 7.60 -18.54
N ARG A 214 20.61 7.61 -18.47
CA ARG A 214 21.36 8.08 -17.28
C ARG A 214 20.97 9.50 -16.86
N LYS A 215 20.88 10.42 -17.83
CA LYS A 215 20.45 11.80 -17.59
C LYS A 215 19.01 11.89 -17.11
N ARG A 216 18.10 11.05 -17.63
CA ARG A 216 16.71 11.02 -17.15
C ARG A 216 16.60 10.51 -15.72
N ALA A 217 17.34 9.47 -15.36
CA ALA A 217 17.42 8.98 -13.99
C ALA A 217 17.94 10.06 -13.04
N GLN A 218 18.99 10.79 -13.42
CA GLN A 218 19.51 11.92 -12.64
C GLN A 218 18.48 13.05 -12.47
N LEU A 219 17.67 13.33 -13.50
CA LEU A 219 16.60 14.33 -13.40
C LEU A 219 15.51 13.88 -12.41
N LEU A 220 15.13 12.60 -12.42
CA LEU A 220 14.13 12.04 -11.50
C LEU A 220 14.60 12.11 -10.05
N LEU A 221 15.88 11.86 -9.76
CA LEU A 221 16.48 12.03 -8.43
C LEU A 221 16.36 13.46 -7.88
N ASN A 222 16.20 14.45 -8.76
CA ASN A 222 16.14 15.86 -8.39
C ASN A 222 14.70 16.42 -8.34
N VAL A 223 13.68 15.60 -8.62
CA VAL A 223 12.27 16.05 -8.61
C VAL A 223 11.82 16.46 -7.21
N ASP A 224 12.25 15.70 -6.20
CA ASP A 224 11.85 15.89 -4.80
C ASP A 224 12.95 16.52 -3.93
N ALA A 225 14.04 16.98 -4.55
CA ALA A 225 15.08 17.72 -3.84
C ALA A 225 14.50 19.04 -3.33
N PRO A 226 14.63 19.37 -2.03
CA PRO A 226 14.22 20.68 -1.54
C PRO A 226 14.96 21.74 -2.35
N LYS A 227 14.21 22.64 -3.00
CA LYS A 227 14.81 23.82 -3.62
C LYS A 227 15.40 24.65 -2.48
N HIS A 228 16.74 24.66 -2.40
CA HIS A 228 17.49 25.51 -1.48
C HIS A 228 17.17 26.99 -1.66
#